data_AF-A0A2V6JFV9-F1
#
_entry.id   AF-A0A2V6JFV9-F1
#
_cell.length_a   1.000
_cell.length_b   1.000
_cell.length_c   1.000
_cell.angle_alpha   90.00
_cell.angle_beta   90.00
_cell.angle_gamma   90.00
#
_symmetry.space_group_name_H-M   'P 1'
#
loop_
_entity.id
_entity.type
_entity.pdbx_description
1 polymer ?
#
loop_
_entity_poly.entity_id
_entity_poly.type
_entity_poly.pdbx_seq_one_letter_code
_entity_poly.pdbx_strand_id
1 'polypeptide(L)' 'MGKGTIDQRYQLKETSTKNYPQRTEKNVRNSDGTAIFTISPNITGGSKKTAELAAKHDKPWIHLHRGGYEEPERLLR' A
#
# COMPACT_ATOMS: atom_id res chain seq x y z
N MET A 1 -25.13 -13.39 -4.66
CA MET A 1 -23.94 -13.02 -5.47
C MET A 1 -24.17 -11.63 -6.06
N GLY A 2 -23.62 -10.58 -5.46
CA GLY A 2 -23.57 -9.24 -6.08
C GLY A 2 -22.11 -8.90 -6.34
N LYS A 3 -21.72 -8.72 -7.61
CA LYS A 3 -20.40 -8.16 -7.92
C LYS A 3 -20.49 -6.67 -7.58
N GLY A 4 -19.78 -6.23 -6.54
CA GLY A 4 -19.59 -4.82 -6.22
C GLY A 4 -18.71 -4.18 -7.28
N THR A 5 -19.30 -3.88 -8.44
CA THR A 5 -18.65 -3.19 -9.55
C THR A 5 -18.23 -1.82 -9.04
N ILE A 6 -16.95 -1.48 -9.21
CA ILE A 6 -16.48 -0.14 -8.86
C ILE A 6 -17.08 0.83 -9.87
N ASP A 7 -17.61 1.95 -9.37
CA ASP A 7 -18.17 3.01 -10.22
C ASP A 7 -17.12 3.50 -11.23
N GLN A 8 -17.52 3.66 -12.50
CA GLN A 8 -16.65 4.07 -13.60
C GLN A 8 -16.00 5.44 -13.39
N ARG A 9 -16.57 6.29 -12.51
CA ARG A 9 -15.94 7.56 -12.12
C ARG A 9 -14.54 7.35 -11.53
N TYR A 10 -14.27 6.17 -10.96
CA TYR A 10 -12.95 5.77 -10.54
C TYR A 10 -12.25 5.08 -11.71
N GLN A 11 -11.27 5.75 -12.31
CA GLN A 11 -10.46 5.24 -13.42
C GLN A 11 -9.45 4.18 -12.95
N LEU A 12 -9.93 3.15 -12.24
CA LEU A 12 -9.11 2.07 -11.71
C LEU A 12 -8.99 0.94 -12.72
N LYS A 13 -7.82 0.29 -12.73
CA LYS A 13 -7.61 -0.95 -13.47
C LYS A 13 -7.95 -2.14 -12.57
N GLU A 14 -9.10 -2.77 -12.79
CA GLU A 14 -9.47 -3.96 -12.03
C GLU A 14 -8.46 -5.09 -12.23
N THR A 15 -8.12 -5.81 -11.15
CA THR A 15 -7.32 -7.03 -11.26
C THR A 15 -8.23 -8.25 -11.39
N SER A 16 -7.75 -9.27 -12.11
CA SER A 16 -8.49 -10.52 -12.39
C SER A 16 -8.74 -11.39 -11.14
N THR A 17 -8.11 -11.08 -10.01
CA THR A 17 -8.24 -11.85 -8.77
C THR A 17 -8.94 -11.06 -7.66
N LYS A 18 -9.80 -11.76 -6.89
CA LYS A 18 -10.47 -11.23 -5.69
C LYS A 18 -9.56 -11.19 -4.45
N ASN A 19 -8.35 -11.75 -4.53
CA ASN A 19 -7.44 -11.84 -3.40
C ASN A 19 -6.78 -10.49 -3.12
N TYR A 20 -7.23 -9.86 -2.05
CA TYR A 20 -6.76 -8.55 -1.57
C TYR A 20 -5.22 -8.41 -1.46
N PRO A 21 -4.46 -9.42 -0.97
CA PRO A 21 -2.99 -9.32 -0.90
C PRO A 21 -2.31 -9.15 -2.26
N GLN A 22 -2.89 -9.72 -3.32
CA GLN A 22 -2.34 -9.65 -4.67
C GLN A 22 -2.53 -8.27 -5.30
N ARG A 23 -3.57 -7.52 -4.89
CA ARG A 23 -3.80 -6.14 -5.35
C ARG A 23 -2.79 -5.18 -4.75
N THR A 24 -2.54 -5.29 -3.45
CA THR A 24 -1.57 -4.45 -2.74
C THR A 24 -0.15 -4.65 -3.28
N GLU A 25 0.30 -5.89 -3.46
CA GLU A 25 1.63 -6.16 -4.03
C GLU A 25 1.75 -5.67 -5.48
N LYS A 26 0.69 -5.80 -6.29
CA LYS A 26 0.69 -5.30 -7.66
C LYS A 26 0.79 -3.77 -7.73
N ASN A 27 0.09 -3.06 -6.83
CA ASN A 27 0.19 -1.60 -6.75
C ASN A 27 1.61 -1.15 -6.40
N VAL A 28 2.21 -1.80 -5.40
CA VAL A 28 3.60 -1.52 -5.00
C VAL A 28 4.58 -1.80 -6.14
N ARG A 29 4.45 -2.94 -6.83
CA ARG A 29 5.38 -3.31 -7.90
C ARG A 29 5.28 -2.39 -9.12
N ASN A 30 4.07 -2.01 -9.48
CA ASN A 30 3.80 -1.24 -10.70
C ASN A 30 3.95 0.28 -10.52
N SER A 31 4.16 0.76 -9.30
CA SER A 31 4.43 2.18 -9.05
C SER A 31 5.94 2.46 -9.08
N ASP A 32 6.27 3.74 -9.25
CA ASP A 32 7.65 4.23 -9.07
C ASP A 32 7.99 4.39 -7.58
N GLY A 33 6.99 4.57 -6.73
CA GLY A 33 7.13 4.59 -5.28
C GLY A 33 5.78 4.45 -4.56
N THR A 34 5.82 4.29 -3.24
CA THR A 34 4.61 4.09 -2.41
C THR A 34 4.56 5.06 -1.24
N ALA A 35 3.48 5.85 -1.13
CA ALA A 35 3.19 6.65 0.07
C ALA A 35 2.16 5.92 0.95
N ILE A 36 2.51 5.69 2.22
CA ILE A 36 1.65 4.99 3.18
C ILE A 36 1.17 5.99 4.23
N PHE A 37 -0.14 6.11 4.40
CA PHE A 37 -0.74 7.01 5.36
C PHE A 37 -1.35 6.25 6.54
N THR A 38 -1.07 6.71 7.76
CA THR A 38 -1.71 6.22 8.99
C THR A 38 -2.00 7.39 9.93
N ILE A 39 -2.81 7.16 10.96
CA ILE A 39 -2.99 8.15 12.04
C ILE A 39 -1.85 8.04 13.05
N SER A 40 -1.52 6.79 13.44
CA SER A 40 -0.47 6.47 14.42
C SER A 40 0.91 6.41 13.77
N PRO A 41 2.00 6.80 14.48
CA PRO A 41 3.37 6.54 14.03
C PRO A 41 3.69 5.04 13.89
N ASN A 42 2.97 4.17 14.62
CA ASN A 42 3.18 2.74 14.51
C ASN A 42 2.41 2.16 13.32
N ILE A 43 3.14 1.59 12.36
CA ILE A 43 2.55 0.93 11.20
C ILE A 43 2.08 -0.50 11.56
N THR A 44 0.83 -0.82 11.26
CA THR A 44 0.23 -2.13 11.58
C THR A 44 -0.64 -2.64 10.42
N GLY A 45 -1.04 -3.91 10.49
CA GLY A 45 -1.99 -4.53 9.55
C GLY A 45 -1.58 -4.39 8.08
N GLY A 46 -2.55 -4.00 7.24
CA GLY A 46 -2.33 -3.86 5.79
C GLY A 46 -1.30 -2.81 5.41
N SER A 47 -1.15 -1.74 6.19
CA SER A 47 -0.11 -0.72 5.97
C SER A 47 1.27 -1.32 6.19
N LYS A 48 1.47 -2.07 7.29
CA LYS A 48 2.75 -2.76 7.54
C LYS A 48 3.07 -3.72 6.41
N LYS A 49 2.07 -4.47 5.96
CA LYS A 49 2.25 -5.39 4.83
C LYS A 49 2.66 -4.67 3.54
N THR A 50 2.12 -3.47 3.30
CA THR A 50 2.48 -2.64 2.14
C THR A 50 3.92 -2.16 2.22
N ALA A 51 4.38 -1.71 3.39
CA ALA A 51 5.77 -1.32 3.63
C ALA A 51 6.75 -2.49 3.43
N GLU A 52 6.44 -3.67 3.97
CA GLU A 52 7.22 -4.89 3.76
C GLU A 52 7.33 -5.26 2.27
N LEU A 53 6.24 -5.10 1.52
CA LEU A 53 6.24 -5.37 0.08
C LEU A 53 7.06 -4.33 -0.70
N ALA A 54 7.01 -3.06 -0.32
CA ALA A 54 7.81 -2.01 -0.96
C ALA A 54 9.31 -2.28 -0.75
N ALA A 55 9.71 -2.58 0.48
CA ALA A 55 11.07 -2.98 0.79
C ALA A 55 11.49 -4.27 0.06
N LYS A 56 10.63 -5.29 0.03
CA LYS A 56 10.89 -6.55 -0.67
C LYS A 56 11.15 -6.37 -2.17
N HIS A 57 10.45 -5.43 -2.81
CA HIS A 57 10.58 -5.14 -4.25
C HIS A 57 11.60 -4.04 -4.56
N ASP A 58 12.37 -3.59 -3.57
CA ASP A 58 13.34 -2.50 -3.69
C ASP A 58 12.71 -1.22 -4.30
N LYS A 59 11.49 -0.92 -3.86
CA LYS A 59 10.72 0.24 -4.30
C LYS A 59 10.80 1.36 -3.25
N PRO A 60 11.07 2.62 -3.65
CA PRO A 60 11.01 3.75 -2.75
C PRO A 60 9.65 3.84 -2.07
N TRP A 61 9.64 4.14 -0.77
CA TRP A 61 8.40 4.37 -0.04
C TRP A 61 8.59 5.37 1.09
N ILE A 62 7.49 5.97 1.54
CA ILE A 62 7.46 6.92 2.66
C ILE A 62 6.27 6.61 3.56
N HIS A 63 6.47 6.75 4.87
CA HIS A 63 5.39 6.67 5.85
C HIS A 63 5.02 8.06 6.36
N LEU A 64 3.76 8.43 6.18
CA LEU A 64 3.18 9.68 6.61
C LEU A 64 2.17 9.41 7.71
N HIS A 65 2.34 10.06 8.85
CA HIS A 65 1.40 9.98 9.97
C HIS A 65 1.08 11.37 10.53
N ARG A 66 0.10 11.44 11.43
CA ARG A 66 -0.36 12.73 11.98
C ARG A 66 0.77 13.56 12.63
N GLY A 67 1.80 12.90 13.15
CA GLY A 67 2.93 13.52 13.84
C GLY A 67 4.11 13.90 12.94
N GLY A 68 4.08 13.55 11.65
CA GLY A 68 5.20 13.78 10.74
C GLY A 68 5.38 12.65 9.75
N TYR A 69 6.62 12.47 9.31
CA TYR A 69 7.03 11.37 8.44
C TYR A 69 8.22 10.65 9.05
N GLU A 70 8.31 9.35 8.81
CA GLU A 70 9.45 8.54 9.22
C GLU A 70 10.09 7.89 7.99
N GLU A 71 11.42 7.82 8.02
CA GLU A 71 12.20 7.16 6.97
C GLU A 71 12.01 5.63 7.06
N PRO A 72 11.92 4.94 5.91
CA PRO A 72 11.74 3.49 5.82
C PRO A 72 12.60 2.64 6.75
N GLU A 73 13.87 3.01 6.93
CA GLU A 73 14.88 2.25 7.67
C GLU A 73 14.62 2.24 9.19
N ARG A 74 13.76 3.12 9.68
CA ARG A 74 13.35 3.18 11.09
C ARG A 74 12.16 2.29 11.41
N LEU A 75 11.40 1.87 10.40
CA LEU A 75 10.10 1.22 10.56
C LEU A 75 10.13 -0.31 10.35
N LEU A 76 11.14 -0.84 9.67
CA LEU A 76 11.27 -2.26 9.35
C LEU A 76 12.37 -2.98 10.15
N ARG A 77 12.77 -2.43 11.30
CA ARG A 77 13.70 -3.07 12.24
C ARG A 77 13.00 -4.11 13.11
#